data_AF-A0A956UH45-F1
#
_entry.id   AF-A0A956UH45-F1
#
_cell.length_a   1.000
_cell.length_b   1.000
_cell.length_c   1.000
_cell.angle_alpha   90.00
_cell.angle_beta   90.00
_cell.angle_gamma   90.00
#
_symmetry.space_group_name_H-M   'P 1'
#
loop_
_entity.id
_entity.type
_entity.pdbx_description
1 polymer ?
#
loop_
_entity_poly.entity_id
_entity_poly.type
_entity_poly.pdbx_seq_one_letter_code
_entity_poly.pdbx_strand_id
1 'polypeptide(L)'
;MPRSANTRPEDSMPNERVGFVGLGIMGEPMAGNLLKAGFSLTVWNRTPSKADALVAEGAALASNPAAVAAASDIVISCVSDSPDVEAVALG
;
A
#
# COMPACT_ATOMS: atom_id res chain seq x y z
N MET A 1 14.73 -33.69 9.14
CA MET A 1 14.57 -32.81 10.32
C MET A 1 13.62 -31.68 9.97
N PRO A 2 12.35 -31.71 10.41
CA PRO A 2 11.42 -30.60 10.21
C PRO A 2 11.65 -29.53 11.28
N ARG A 3 11.93 -28.28 10.89
CA ARG A 3 11.96 -27.14 11.80
C ARG A 3 10.52 -26.68 12.05
N SER A 4 10.01 -27.01 13.23
CA SER A 4 8.81 -26.43 13.81
C SER A 4 9.07 -24.97 14.20
N ALA A 5 8.17 -24.07 13.83
CA ALA A 5 8.07 -22.73 14.39
C ALA A 5 6.58 -22.40 14.63
N ASN A 6 6.08 -22.88 15.77
CA ASN A 6 5.29 -22.14 16.76
C ASN A 6 4.16 -21.22 16.24
N THR A 7 2.90 -21.66 16.34
CA THR A 7 1.71 -20.80 16.29
C THR A 7 1.67 -19.87 17.53
N ARG A 8 1.63 -18.55 17.35
CA ARG A 8 1.41 -17.58 18.46
C ARG A 8 -0.07 -17.14 18.52
N PRO A 9 -0.74 -17.11 19.69
CA PRO A 9 -2.15 -16.74 19.85
C PRO A 9 -2.43 -15.22 19.91
N GLU A 10 -1.54 -14.38 19.39
CA GLU A 10 -1.60 -12.90 19.43
C GLU A 10 -1.49 -12.32 18.02
N ASP A 11 -2.36 -12.78 17.12
CA ASP A 11 -2.66 -12.14 15.85
C ASP A 11 -3.32 -10.78 16.16
N SER A 12 -2.50 -9.83 16.62
CA SER A 12 -2.89 -8.44 16.78
C SER A 12 -3.35 -8.01 15.40
N MET A 13 -4.66 -7.76 15.25
CA MET A 13 -5.23 -7.09 14.08
C MET A 13 -4.20 -6.08 13.58
N PRO A 14 -3.63 -6.24 12.38
CA PRO A 14 -2.46 -5.49 12.01
C PRO A 14 -2.84 -4.01 11.93
N ASN A 15 -2.51 -3.28 12.99
CA ASN A 15 -2.66 -1.85 13.08
C ASN A 15 -1.51 -1.13 12.34
N GLU A 16 -0.78 -1.90 11.52
CA GLU A 16 0.29 -1.43 10.63
C GLU A 16 -0.35 -0.70 9.46
N ARG A 17 0.01 0.58 9.30
CA ARG A 17 -0.48 1.41 8.22
C ARG A 17 0.36 1.15 7.00
N VAL A 18 -0.28 0.73 5.92
CA VAL A 18 0.39 0.41 4.67
C VAL A 18 0.15 1.52 3.66
N GLY A 19 1.22 1.95 3.03
CA GLY A 19 1.26 2.93 1.96
C GLY A 19 1.44 2.25 0.63
N PHE A 20 0.64 2.57 -0.37
CA PHE A 20 0.78 2.04 -1.73
C PHE A 20 0.94 3.16 -2.74
N VAL A 21 2.08 3.19 -3.42
CA VAL A 21 2.40 4.17 -4.46
C VAL A 21 2.43 3.47 -5.82
N GLY A 22 1.52 3.85 -6.71
CA GLY A 22 1.43 3.31 -8.06
C GLY A 22 0.28 2.33 -8.25
N LEU A 23 -0.87 2.85 -8.66
CA LEU A 23 -2.10 2.07 -8.87
C LEU A 23 -2.23 1.69 -10.35
N GLY A 24 -1.27 0.90 -10.83
CA GLY A 24 -1.30 0.31 -12.17
C GLY A 24 -2.07 -1.01 -12.23
N ILE A 25 -2.00 -1.71 -13.38
CA ILE A 25 -2.67 -3.00 -13.62
C ILE A 25 -2.34 -4.04 -12.54
N MET A 26 -1.10 -4.05 -12.03
CA MET A 26 -0.70 -4.94 -10.94
C MET A 26 -0.90 -4.32 -9.54
N GLY A 27 -0.74 -2.99 -9.42
CA GLY A 27 -0.79 -2.29 -8.13
C GLY A 27 -2.18 -2.27 -7.50
N GLU A 28 -3.20 -2.02 -8.32
CA GLU A 28 -4.59 -1.94 -7.88
C GLU A 28 -5.12 -3.23 -7.22
N PRO A 29 -5.01 -4.44 -7.82
CA PRO A 29 -5.48 -5.66 -7.16
C PRO A 29 -4.66 -6.02 -5.91
N MET A 30 -3.37 -5.66 -5.85
CA MET A 30 -2.55 -5.86 -4.65
C MET A 30 -3.01 -4.96 -3.50
N ALA A 31 -3.24 -3.67 -3.77
CA ALA A 31 -3.81 -2.71 -2.83
C ALA A 31 -5.19 -3.17 -2.33
N GLY A 32 -6.06 -3.63 -3.23
CA GLY A 32 -7.38 -4.16 -2.85
C GLY A 32 -7.29 -5.40 -1.96
N ASN A 33 -6.31 -6.27 -2.17
CA ASN A 33 -6.09 -7.43 -1.29
C ASN A 33 -5.64 -7.02 0.13
N LEU A 34 -4.83 -5.97 0.25
CA LEU A 34 -4.42 -5.42 1.54
C LEU A 34 -5.60 -4.83 2.31
N LEU A 35 -6.49 -4.09 1.64
CA LEU A 35 -7.75 -3.62 2.24
C LEU A 35 -8.62 -4.77 2.73
N LYS A 36 -8.80 -5.81 1.91
CA LYS A 36 -9.60 -7.00 2.25
C LYS A 36 -9.02 -7.81 3.41
N ALA A 37 -7.71 -7.78 3.56
CA ALA A 37 -7.02 -8.38 4.70
C ALA A 37 -7.13 -7.55 6.00
N GLY A 38 -7.74 -6.36 5.95
CA GLY A 38 -8.00 -5.52 7.12
C GLY A 38 -6.89 -4.52 7.46
N PHE A 39 -5.93 -4.30 6.55
CA PHE A 39 -4.89 -3.30 6.75
C PHE A 39 -5.41 -1.88 6.50
N SER A 40 -4.89 -0.91 7.27
CA SER A 40 -5.13 0.51 7.00
C SER A 40 -4.30 0.96 5.80
N LEU A 41 -4.95 1.17 4.66
CA LEU A 41 -4.26 1.47 3.40
C LEU A 41 -4.34 2.96 3.03
N THR A 42 -3.19 3.59 2.83
CA THR A 42 -3.07 4.90 2.18
C THR A 42 -2.50 4.72 0.78
N VAL A 43 -3.16 5.25 -0.24
CA VAL A 43 -2.76 5.07 -1.64
C VAL A 43 -2.44 6.40 -2.30
N TRP A 44 -1.53 6.38 -3.26
CA TRP A 44 -1.28 7.50 -4.16
C TRP A 44 -0.95 7.00 -5.57
N ASN A 45 -1.40 7.77 -6.56
CA ASN A 45 -1.04 7.57 -7.94
C ASN A 45 -0.99 8.92 -8.66
N ARG A 46 -0.12 9.05 -9.67
CA ARG A 46 -0.02 10.27 -10.50
C ARG A 46 -1.36 10.68 -11.12
N THR A 47 -2.19 9.69 -11.48
CA THR A 47 -3.58 9.91 -11.92
C THR A 47 -4.50 9.53 -10.77
N PRO A 48 -5.11 10.52 -10.06
CA PRO A 48 -5.91 10.26 -8.86
C PRO A 48 -7.13 9.37 -9.12
N SER A 49 -7.76 9.47 -10.29
CA SER A 49 -8.95 8.67 -10.63
C SER A 49 -8.72 7.16 -10.65
N LYS A 50 -7.46 6.69 -10.68
CA LYS A 50 -7.14 5.26 -10.52
C LYS A 50 -7.26 4.77 -9.08
N ALA A 51 -7.36 5.68 -8.11
CA ALA A 51 -7.56 5.35 -6.71
C ALA A 51 -9.04 5.25 -6.32
N ASP A 52 -9.96 5.73 -7.17
CA ASP A 52 -11.38 5.86 -6.83
C ASP A 52 -12.01 4.52 -6.39
N ALA A 53 -11.65 3.41 -7.05
CA ALA A 53 -12.12 2.07 -6.68
C ALA A 53 -11.64 1.67 -5.28
N LEU A 54 -10.36 1.89 -4.97
CA LEU A 54 -9.77 1.57 -3.67
C LEU A 54 -10.28 2.49 -2.57
N VAL A 55 -10.53 3.76 -2.87
CA VAL A 55 -11.13 4.72 -1.93
C VAL A 55 -12.56 4.30 -1.60
N ALA A 56 -13.33 3.84 -2.59
CA ALA A 56 -14.67 3.28 -2.37
C ALA A 56 -14.64 2.00 -1.51
N GLU A 57 -13.55 1.22 -1.58
CA GLU A 57 -13.29 0.06 -0.71
C GLU A 57 -12.73 0.44 0.68
N GLY A 58 -12.42 1.72 0.94
CA GLY A 58 -12.00 2.23 2.25
C GLY A 58 -10.55 2.67 2.36
N ALA A 59 -9.77 2.73 1.26
CA ALA A 59 -8.44 3.33 1.27
C ALA A 59 -8.48 4.86 1.44
N ALA A 60 -7.46 5.40 2.07
CA ALA A 60 -7.21 6.84 2.11
C ALA A 60 -6.39 7.27 0.87
N LEU A 61 -6.86 8.26 0.12
CA LEU A 61 -6.07 8.85 -0.97
C LEU A 61 -5.16 9.96 -0.44
N ALA A 62 -3.85 9.79 -0.58
CA ALA A 62 -2.88 10.85 -0.30
C ALA A 62 -2.75 11.81 -1.49
N SER A 63 -2.26 13.03 -1.24
CA SER A 63 -2.05 14.03 -2.30
C SER A 63 -0.70 13.92 -3.01
N ASN A 64 0.31 13.32 -2.37
CA ASN A 64 1.66 13.11 -2.90
C ASN A 64 2.32 11.87 -2.25
N PRO A 65 3.41 11.34 -2.81
CA PRO A 65 4.13 10.18 -2.26
C PRO A 65 4.66 10.42 -0.84
N ALA A 66 5.14 11.63 -0.53
CA ALA A 66 5.62 11.98 0.80
C ALA A 66 4.53 11.88 1.88
N ALA A 67 3.29 12.24 1.54
CA ALA A 67 2.14 12.09 2.42
C ALA A 67 1.76 10.62 2.64
N VAL A 68 1.96 9.74 1.64
CA VAL A 68 1.83 8.29 1.84
C VAL A 68 2.86 7.81 2.85
N ALA A 69 4.12 8.20 2.69
CA ALA A 69 5.20 7.80 3.60
C ALA A 69 5.01 8.34 5.03
N ALA A 70 4.49 9.56 5.19
CA ALA A 70 4.20 10.13 6.51
C ALA A 70 3.01 9.44 7.21
N ALA A 71 2.03 8.95 6.43
CA ALA A 71 0.84 8.29 6.95
C ALA A 71 0.99 6.79 7.16
N SER A 72 2.09 6.18 6.70
CA SER A 72 2.28 4.73 6.63
C SER A 72 3.55 4.27 7.33
N ASP A 73 3.48 3.11 7.97
CA ASP A 73 4.63 2.46 8.61
C ASP A 73 5.43 1.64 7.58
N ILE A 74 4.75 1.13 6.56
CA ILE A 74 5.32 0.37 5.44
C ILE A 74 4.88 1.03 4.14
N VAL A 75 5.81 1.35 3.23
CA VAL A 75 5.48 1.89 1.91
C VAL A 75 5.88 0.90 0.82
N ILE A 76 4.91 0.55 -0.03
CA ILE A 76 5.07 -0.32 -1.19
C ILE A 76 4.96 0.57 -2.43
N SER A 77 6.00 0.57 -3.28
CA SER A 77 5.96 1.24 -4.57
C SER A 77 5.91 0.20 -5.69
N CYS A 78 4.93 0.33 -6.58
CA CYS A 78 4.76 -0.52 -7.75
C CYS A 78 4.50 0.36 -8.98
N VAL A 79 5.55 1.02 -9.45
CA VAL A 79 5.54 1.86 -10.65
C VAL A 79 6.22 1.15 -11.82
N SER A 80 5.79 1.46 -13.05
CA SER A 80 6.16 0.70 -14.25
C SER A 80 7.49 1.09 -14.88
N ASP A 81 8.04 2.27 -14.56
CA ASP A 81 9.18 2.82 -15.30
C ASP A 81 10.26 3.42 -14.37
N SER A 82 11.52 3.33 -14.80
CA SER A 82 12.70 3.75 -14.03
C SER A 82 12.70 5.23 -13.59
N PRO A 83 12.21 6.21 -14.39
CA PRO A 83 12.09 7.59 -13.93
C PRO A 83 10.91 7.82 -12.95
N ASP A 84 9.87 6.98 -12.98
CA ASP A 84 8.77 7.06 -12.01
C ASP A 84 9.23 6.54 -10.62
N VAL A 85 10.21 5.62 -10.56
CA VAL A 85 10.83 5.19 -9.30
C VAL A 85 11.62 6.33 -8.65
N GLU A 86 12.39 7.09 -9.45
CA GLU A 86 13.21 8.21 -8.95
C GLU A 86 12.34 9.33 -8.36
N ALA A 87 11.23 9.67 -9.04
CA ALA A 87 10.28 10.67 -8.54
C ALA A 87 9.59 10.24 -7.23
N VAL A 88 9.27 8.95 -7.08
CA VAL A 88 8.65 8.42 -5.84
C VAL A 88 9.68 8.33 -4.69
N ALA A 89 10.92 7.98 -5.01
CA ALA A 89 11.99 7.83 -4.01
C ALA A 89 12.54 9.18 -3.53
N LEU A 90 12.53 10.21 -4.40
CA LEU A 90 13.07 11.54 -4.10
C LEU A 90 12.01 12.55 -3.62
N GLY A 91 10.71 12.29 -3.83
CA GLY A 91 9.59 13.08 -3.28
C GLY A 91 8.96 14.04 -4.26
#